data_AF-W9B6R6-F1
#
_entry.id   AF-W9B6R6-F1
#
_cell.length_a   1.000
_cell.length_b   1.000
_cell.length_c   1.000
_cell.angle_alpha   90.00
_cell.angle_beta   90.00
_cell.angle_gamma   90.00
#
_symmetry.space_group_name_H-M   'P 1'
#
loop_
_entity.id
_entity.type
_entity.pdbx_description
1 polymer ?
#
loop_
_entity_poly.entity_id
_entity_poly.type
_entity_poly.pdbx_seq_one_letter_code
_entity_poly.pdbx_strand_id
1 'polypeptide(L)'
;MEPEAFAGAIHSGQGSGRVRDFSTHWRKGADNVTYIGDRTTHVADSIDEHWPDSSSNAASNVRDHGRWMRSASEWGDRLSKAAESAAAAYDYARTDTPTPAEFADARKDVENAQRIGSLAGYIAARVKFEELKDKAKTAGTDYEARIKTAVASVGNPIVPPPLIAKSATIPHELVKGPGEWTTKSRRGGEWRDFEQQATGYPSGMEYEVPRDGGPPLAFDGFEPDAGPNGLLVEAKGKGYDWMIGSDGKFKPNMQAAEVISNELTRQFQVSQQTGIPVEWRVAEPRLAEVVENMIDDAGYGSRIHVVVVPAA
;
A
#
# COMPACT_ATOMS: atom_id res chain seq x y z
N MET A 1 -26.99 14.26 20.31
CA MET A 1 -26.00 14.48 21.38
C MET A 1 -26.48 15.66 22.21
N GLU A 2 -26.36 15.62 23.54
CA GLU A 2 -26.69 16.77 24.39
C GLU A 2 -25.72 17.94 24.13
N PRO A 3 -26.17 19.21 24.14
CA PRO A 3 -25.32 20.36 23.79
C PRO A 3 -24.07 20.51 24.66
N GLU A 4 -24.16 20.22 25.96
CA GLU A 4 -23.01 20.25 26.87
C GLU A 4 -22.00 19.14 26.59
N ALA A 5 -22.48 17.96 26.17
CA ALA A 5 -21.62 16.86 25.78
C ALA A 5 -20.87 17.19 24.48
N PHE A 6 -21.53 17.86 23.55
CA PHE A 6 -20.89 18.38 22.34
C PHE A 6 -19.82 19.44 22.67
N ALA A 7 -20.13 20.39 23.56
CA ALA A 7 -19.18 21.38 24.04
C ALA A 7 -17.94 20.74 24.68
N GLY A 8 -18.14 19.74 25.55
CA GLY A 8 -17.05 18.96 26.12
C GLY A 8 -16.20 18.29 25.04
N ALA A 9 -16.83 17.63 24.07
CA ALA A 9 -16.13 16.93 23.00
C ALA A 9 -15.33 17.89 22.11
N ILE A 10 -15.93 18.97 21.61
CA ILE A 10 -15.28 19.88 20.64
C ILE A 10 -14.13 20.67 21.26
N HIS A 11 -14.24 21.03 22.55
CA HIS A 11 -13.18 21.73 23.27
C HIS A 11 -12.06 20.82 23.79
N SER A 12 -12.30 19.51 23.80
CA SER A 12 -11.28 18.50 24.11
C SER A 12 -10.43 18.15 22.87
N GLY A 13 -9.31 17.44 23.10
CA GLY A 13 -8.48 16.88 22.04
C GLY A 13 -7.32 17.76 21.58
N GLN A 14 -6.58 17.26 20.58
CA GLN A 14 -5.33 17.87 20.08
C GLN A 14 -5.53 18.95 19.02
N GLY A 15 -6.79 19.24 18.65
CA GLY A 15 -7.14 20.20 17.61
C GLY A 15 -6.94 19.68 16.18
N SER A 16 -7.00 20.61 15.23
CA SER A 16 -7.03 20.37 13.78
C SER A 16 -5.64 20.23 13.13
N GLY A 17 -4.55 20.41 13.88
CA GLY A 17 -3.17 20.47 13.35
C GLY A 17 -2.78 19.24 12.51
N ARG A 18 -3.03 18.02 13.01
CA ARG A 18 -2.70 16.79 12.27
C ARG A 18 -3.47 16.63 10.95
N VAL A 19 -4.68 17.16 10.87
CA VAL A 19 -5.48 17.14 9.63
C VAL A 19 -4.88 18.12 8.60
N ARG A 20 -4.33 19.24 9.05
CA ARG A 20 -3.59 20.17 8.19
C ARG A 20 -2.25 19.62 7.72
N ASP A 21 -1.55 18.90 8.57
CA ASP A 21 -0.32 18.19 8.19
C ASP A 21 -0.63 17.16 7.10
N PHE A 22 -1.71 16.38 7.27
CA PHE A 22 -2.22 15.47 6.25
C PHE A 22 -2.58 16.20 4.94
N SER A 23 -3.30 17.32 5.00
CA SER A 23 -3.63 18.13 3.83
C SER A 23 -2.39 18.59 3.07
N THR A 24 -1.37 19.05 3.80
CA THR A 24 -0.10 19.51 3.24
C THR A 24 0.69 18.38 2.60
N HIS A 25 0.71 17.21 3.25
CA HIS A 25 1.37 16.02 2.72
C HIS A 25 0.75 15.58 1.38
N TRP A 26 -0.58 15.49 1.32
CA TRP A 26 -1.28 15.12 0.09
C TRP A 26 -1.11 16.13 -1.04
N ARG A 27 -1.09 17.43 -0.73
CA ARG A 27 -0.83 18.47 -1.74
C ARG A 27 0.55 18.29 -2.39
N LYS A 28 1.59 18.12 -1.56
CA LYS A 28 2.95 17.87 -2.05
C LYS A 28 3.05 16.58 -2.87
N GLY A 29 2.36 15.53 -2.42
CA GLY A 29 2.27 14.26 -3.17
C GLY A 29 1.62 14.45 -4.54
N ALA A 30 0.50 15.16 -4.60
CA ALA A 30 -0.20 15.48 -5.85
C ALA A 30 0.71 16.27 -6.81
N ASP A 31 1.38 17.32 -6.33
CA ASP A 31 2.32 18.11 -7.16
C ASP A 31 3.43 17.24 -7.77
N ASN A 32 3.99 16.32 -6.98
CA ASN A 32 5.01 15.38 -7.46
C ASN A 32 4.45 14.42 -8.51
N VAL A 33 3.23 13.89 -8.30
CA VAL A 33 2.58 12.99 -9.26
C VAL A 33 2.25 13.73 -10.57
N THR A 34 1.82 15.00 -10.52
CA THR A 34 1.64 15.83 -11.72
C THR A 34 2.94 15.92 -12.51
N TYR A 35 4.05 16.25 -11.83
CA TYR A 35 5.36 16.35 -12.46
C TYR A 35 5.79 15.04 -13.14
N ILE A 36 5.61 13.90 -12.46
CA ILE A 36 5.92 12.58 -13.02
C ILE A 36 5.00 12.24 -14.19
N GLY A 37 3.71 12.57 -14.11
CA GLY A 37 2.73 12.35 -15.18
C GLY A 37 3.06 13.15 -16.45
N ASP A 38 3.47 14.41 -16.29
CA ASP A 38 3.89 15.27 -17.40
C ASP A 38 5.18 14.74 -18.05
N ARG A 39 6.15 14.26 -17.26
CA ARG A 39 7.36 13.60 -17.79
C ARG A 39 7.04 12.29 -18.49
N THR A 40 6.11 11.49 -17.97
CA THR A 40 5.67 10.24 -18.58
C THR A 40 5.04 10.50 -19.95
N THR A 41 4.23 11.55 -20.05
CA THR A 41 3.66 12.01 -21.33
C THR A 41 4.75 12.44 -22.31
N HIS A 42 5.76 13.16 -21.83
CA HIS A 42 6.89 13.56 -22.68
C HIS A 42 7.71 12.36 -23.19
N VAL A 43 7.88 11.31 -22.37
CA VAL A 43 8.51 10.05 -22.82
C VAL A 43 7.70 9.41 -23.95
N ALA A 44 6.37 9.42 -23.86
CA ALA A 44 5.53 8.92 -24.96
C ALA A 44 5.74 9.69 -26.27
N ASP A 45 5.85 11.01 -26.19
CA ASP A 45 6.13 11.85 -27.36
C ASP A 45 7.51 11.53 -27.97
N SER A 46 8.52 11.29 -27.12
CA SER A 46 9.85 10.87 -27.57
C SER A 46 9.83 9.49 -28.24
N ILE A 47 8.99 8.55 -27.77
CA ILE A 47 8.84 7.23 -28.41
C ILE A 47 8.24 7.39 -29.81
N ASP A 48 7.18 8.19 -29.95
CA ASP A 48 6.54 8.45 -31.26
C ASP A 48 7.54 9.12 -32.24
N GLU A 49 8.35 10.06 -31.74
CA GLU A 49 9.34 10.77 -32.57
C GLU A 49 10.47 9.86 -33.07
N HIS A 50 10.97 8.96 -32.23
CA HIS A 50 12.16 8.15 -32.54
C HIS A 50 11.82 6.76 -33.09
N TRP A 51 10.56 6.32 -32.96
CA TRP A 51 10.09 5.02 -33.44
C TRP A 51 8.78 5.11 -34.27
N PRO A 52 8.74 5.97 -35.31
CA PRO A 52 7.51 6.24 -36.06
C PRO A 52 6.96 5.01 -36.82
N ASP A 53 7.85 4.06 -37.18
CA ASP A 53 7.49 2.86 -37.94
C ASP A 53 7.18 1.65 -37.04
N SER A 54 7.14 1.82 -35.72
CA SER A 54 6.83 0.72 -34.82
C SER A 54 5.32 0.45 -34.86
N SER A 55 4.91 -0.79 -35.13
CA SER A 55 3.52 -1.24 -34.93
C SER A 55 3.12 -1.32 -33.44
N SER A 56 3.93 -0.71 -32.56
CA SER A 56 3.84 -0.79 -31.11
C SER A 56 2.83 0.21 -30.58
N ASN A 57 2.05 -0.21 -29.58
CA ASN A 57 1.15 0.67 -28.82
C ASN A 57 1.86 1.34 -27.63
N ALA A 58 3.18 1.23 -27.52
CA ALA A 58 3.95 1.71 -26.37
C ALA A 58 3.74 3.21 -26.09
N ALA A 59 3.90 4.08 -27.09
CA ALA A 59 3.70 5.52 -26.91
C ALA A 59 2.28 5.86 -26.44
N SER A 60 1.26 5.29 -27.08
CA SER A 60 -0.14 5.49 -26.66
C SER A 60 -0.37 5.04 -25.22
N ASN A 61 0.10 3.85 -24.84
CA ASN A 61 -0.12 3.30 -23.51
C ASN A 61 0.63 4.08 -22.42
N VAL A 62 1.87 4.52 -22.70
CA VAL A 62 2.65 5.39 -21.80
C VAL A 62 1.94 6.74 -21.64
N ARG A 63 1.40 7.30 -22.73
CA ARG A 63 0.64 8.56 -22.70
C ARG A 63 -0.66 8.43 -21.90
N ASP A 64 -1.39 7.33 -22.06
CA ASP A 64 -2.57 7.01 -21.26
C ASP A 64 -2.24 6.90 -19.77
N HIS A 65 -1.11 6.28 -19.44
CA HIS A 65 -0.64 6.18 -18.07
C HIS A 65 -0.26 7.56 -17.49
N GLY A 66 0.41 8.42 -18.26
CA GLY A 66 0.69 9.81 -17.88
C GLY A 66 -0.59 10.62 -17.61
N ARG A 67 -1.61 10.49 -18.46
CA ARG A 67 -2.95 11.09 -18.24
C ARG A 67 -3.64 10.57 -16.98
N TRP A 68 -3.50 9.27 -16.71
CA TRP A 68 -4.01 8.67 -15.48
C TRP A 68 -3.32 9.26 -14.25
N MET A 69 -1.98 9.43 -14.26
CA MET A 69 -1.25 10.06 -13.15
C MET A 69 -1.75 11.48 -12.88
N ARG A 70 -2.05 12.26 -13.94
CA ARG A 70 -2.64 13.59 -13.77
C ARG A 70 -4.01 13.55 -13.10
N SER A 71 -4.88 12.63 -13.52
CA SER A 71 -6.17 12.37 -12.86
C SER A 71 -5.99 11.95 -11.39
N ALA A 72 -4.95 11.17 -11.09
CA ALA A 72 -4.60 10.76 -9.73
C ALA A 72 -4.21 11.95 -8.85
N SER A 73 -3.39 12.84 -9.39
CA SER A 73 -2.98 14.07 -8.72
C SER A 73 -4.18 14.98 -8.43
N GLU A 74 -5.07 15.18 -9.40
CA GLU A 74 -6.28 15.97 -9.21
C GLU A 74 -7.20 15.40 -8.11
N TRP A 75 -7.26 14.07 -7.99
CA TRP A 75 -7.95 13.42 -6.88
C TRP A 75 -7.25 13.70 -5.54
N GLY A 76 -5.92 13.59 -5.48
CA GLY A 76 -5.11 13.92 -4.30
C GLY A 76 -5.27 15.37 -3.85
N ASP A 77 -5.36 16.32 -4.79
CA ASP A 77 -5.61 17.74 -4.49
C ASP A 77 -7.03 17.96 -3.92
N ARG A 78 -8.05 17.28 -4.46
CA ARG A 78 -9.40 17.30 -3.86
C ARG A 78 -9.40 16.75 -2.43
N LEU A 79 -8.67 15.66 -2.17
CA LEU A 79 -8.52 15.10 -0.83
C LEU A 79 -7.82 16.10 0.12
N SER A 80 -6.76 16.76 -0.33
CA SER A 80 -6.07 17.81 0.43
C SER A 80 -7.03 18.96 0.80
N LYS A 81 -7.82 19.44 -0.16
CA LYS A 81 -8.81 20.51 0.05
C LYS A 81 -9.94 20.10 0.99
N ALA A 82 -10.42 18.86 0.88
CA ALA A 82 -11.41 18.31 1.79
C ALA A 82 -10.89 18.24 3.23
N ALA A 83 -9.64 17.79 3.42
CA ALA A 83 -8.99 17.77 4.72
C ALA A 83 -8.85 19.18 5.32
N GLU A 84 -8.42 20.17 4.54
CA GLU A 84 -8.34 21.56 5.02
C GLU A 84 -9.72 22.11 5.39
N SER A 85 -10.75 21.81 4.59
CA SER A 85 -12.13 22.22 4.86
C SER A 85 -12.67 21.57 6.15
N ALA A 86 -12.32 20.31 6.41
CA ALA A 86 -12.68 19.62 7.66
C ALA A 86 -11.95 20.21 8.88
N ALA A 87 -10.66 20.54 8.74
CA ALA A 87 -9.89 21.23 9.76
C ALA A 87 -10.50 22.61 10.10
N ALA A 88 -10.87 23.39 9.08
CA ALA A 88 -11.54 24.67 9.26
C ALA A 88 -12.92 24.51 9.90
N ALA A 89 -13.71 23.51 9.50
CA ALA A 89 -15.00 23.22 10.11
C ALA A 89 -14.87 22.94 11.62
N TYR A 90 -13.84 22.18 12.03
CA TYR A 90 -13.54 21.97 13.44
C TYR A 90 -13.21 23.28 14.16
N ASP A 91 -12.36 24.14 13.58
CA ASP A 91 -11.97 25.40 14.21
C ASP A 91 -13.17 26.36 14.39
N TYR A 92 -14.06 26.43 13.39
CA TYR A 92 -15.31 27.18 13.50
C TYR A 92 -16.21 26.61 14.60
N ALA A 93 -16.43 25.29 14.58
CA ALA A 93 -17.25 24.63 15.59
C ALA A 93 -16.72 24.84 17.01
N ARG A 94 -15.40 24.75 17.20
CA ARG A 94 -14.76 25.00 18.49
C ARG A 94 -14.93 26.45 18.93
N THR A 95 -14.80 27.40 18.00
CA THR A 95 -14.92 28.85 18.30
C THR A 95 -16.35 29.23 18.64
N ASP A 96 -17.33 28.70 17.91
CA ASP A 96 -18.74 29.09 18.02
C ASP A 96 -19.49 28.34 19.13
N THR A 97 -18.93 27.23 19.62
CA THR A 97 -19.51 26.45 20.72
C THR A 97 -19.10 27.03 22.06
N PRO A 98 -20.05 27.34 22.97
CA PRO A 98 -19.71 27.74 24.33
C PRO A 98 -18.83 26.70 25.03
N THR A 99 -17.91 27.17 25.86
CA THR A 99 -16.96 26.35 26.59
C THR A 99 -17.66 25.57 27.73
N PRO A 100 -17.08 24.44 28.18
CA PRO A 100 -17.58 23.74 29.37
C PRO A 100 -17.65 24.60 30.63
N ALA A 101 -16.76 25.59 30.76
CA ALA A 101 -16.76 26.54 31.88
C ALA A 101 -17.99 27.46 31.84
N GLU A 102 -18.34 27.99 30.67
CA GLU A 102 -19.54 28.83 30.51
C GLU A 102 -20.83 28.06 30.85
N PHE A 103 -20.92 26.78 30.48
CA PHE A 103 -22.02 25.91 30.89
C PHE A 103 -22.04 25.66 32.40
N ALA A 104 -20.88 25.41 33.00
CA ALA A 104 -20.77 25.19 34.44
C ALA A 104 -21.20 26.43 35.25
N ASP A 105 -20.81 27.62 34.81
CA ASP A 105 -21.18 28.88 35.46
C ASP A 105 -22.67 29.20 35.27
N ALA A 106 -23.22 29.04 34.07
CA ALA A 106 -24.64 29.23 33.82
C ALA A 106 -25.52 28.26 34.65
N ARG A 107 -25.05 27.03 34.90
CA ARG A 107 -25.74 26.09 35.81
C ARG A 107 -25.74 26.58 37.25
N LYS A 108 -24.60 27.05 37.75
CA LYS A 108 -24.49 27.63 39.11
C LYS A 108 -25.41 28.85 39.26
N ASP A 109 -25.51 29.69 38.23
CA ASP A 109 -26.41 30.85 38.25
C ASP A 109 -27.88 30.42 38.41
N VAL A 110 -28.32 29.39 37.71
CA VAL A 110 -29.67 28.82 37.85
C VAL A 110 -29.90 28.26 39.27
N GLU A 111 -28.95 27.47 39.79
CA GLU A 111 -29.03 26.89 41.13
C GLU A 111 -29.07 27.97 42.23
N ASN A 112 -28.24 29.01 42.10
CA ASN A 112 -28.20 30.13 43.03
C ASN A 112 -29.50 30.94 43.01
N ALA A 113 -30.02 31.25 41.82
CA ALA A 113 -31.27 31.98 41.68
C ALA A 113 -32.47 31.20 42.26
N GLN A 114 -32.46 29.87 42.12
CA GLN A 114 -33.45 29.00 42.75
C GLN A 114 -33.33 29.01 44.28
N ARG A 115 -32.11 28.97 44.83
CA ARG A 115 -31.87 29.01 46.28
C ARG A 115 -32.29 30.33 46.92
N ILE A 116 -32.07 31.45 46.23
CA ILE A 116 -32.42 32.80 46.72
C ILE A 116 -33.94 33.06 46.64
N GLY A 117 -34.69 32.25 45.87
CA GLY A 117 -36.15 32.36 45.77
C GLY A 117 -36.66 33.48 44.86
N SER A 118 -35.80 34.06 44.02
CA SER A 118 -36.20 35.09 43.05
C SER A 118 -36.74 34.44 41.78
N LEU A 119 -38.06 34.53 41.57
CA LEU A 119 -38.69 33.99 40.35
C LEU A 119 -38.14 34.65 39.08
N ALA A 120 -38.00 35.98 39.08
CA ALA A 120 -37.47 36.73 37.95
C ALA A 120 -35.99 36.37 37.67
N GLY A 121 -35.17 36.26 38.71
CA GLY A 121 -33.76 35.86 38.58
C GLY A 121 -33.60 34.44 38.04
N TYR A 122 -34.44 33.51 38.53
CA TYR A 122 -34.44 32.12 38.06
C TYR A 122 -34.83 32.02 36.58
N ILE A 123 -35.87 32.74 36.15
CA ILE A 123 -36.27 32.79 34.73
C ILE A 123 -35.13 33.32 33.87
N ALA A 124 -34.50 34.43 34.26
CA ALA A 124 -33.40 35.03 33.49
C ALA A 124 -32.19 34.09 33.39
N ALA A 125 -31.78 33.44 34.49
CA ALA A 125 -30.68 32.48 34.50
C ALA A 125 -30.97 31.26 33.60
N ARG A 126 -32.22 30.75 33.64
CA ARG A 126 -32.64 29.66 32.77
C ARG A 126 -32.63 30.04 31.30
N VAL A 127 -33.11 31.23 30.94
CA VAL A 127 -33.06 31.70 29.54
C VAL A 127 -31.62 31.73 29.04
N LYS A 128 -30.69 32.31 29.81
CA LYS A 128 -29.26 32.33 29.45
C LYS A 128 -28.67 30.93 29.28
N PHE A 129 -29.04 30.00 30.16
CA PHE A 129 -28.59 28.60 30.05
C PHE A 129 -29.14 27.90 28.80
N GLU A 130 -30.42 28.11 28.45
CA GLU A 130 -30.99 27.59 27.21
C GLU A 130 -30.38 28.25 25.96
N GLU A 131 -30.05 29.55 26.00
CA GLU A 131 -29.34 30.22 24.90
C GLU A 131 -27.96 29.60 24.61
N LEU A 132 -27.21 29.20 25.65
CA LEU A 132 -25.95 28.48 25.46
C LEU A 132 -26.17 27.10 24.81
N LYS A 133 -27.23 26.40 25.21
CA LYS A 133 -27.61 25.11 24.62
C LYS A 133 -27.97 25.26 23.14
N ASP A 134 -28.72 26.30 22.79
CA ASP A 134 -29.10 26.59 21.41
C ASP A 134 -27.90 26.98 20.54
N LYS A 135 -26.95 27.77 21.08
CA LYS A 135 -25.68 28.07 20.39
C LYS A 135 -24.87 26.81 20.11
N ALA A 136 -24.66 25.96 21.12
CA ALA A 136 -23.93 24.70 20.96
C ALA A 136 -24.63 23.76 19.96
N LYS A 137 -25.96 23.67 19.98
CA LYS A 137 -26.74 22.88 19.01
C LYS A 137 -26.57 23.40 17.58
N THR A 138 -26.58 24.72 17.41
CA THR A 138 -26.42 25.37 16.11
C THR A 138 -25.02 25.12 15.55
N ALA A 139 -23.98 25.34 16.37
CA ALA A 139 -22.60 25.07 16.00
C ALA A 139 -22.37 23.59 15.63
N GLY A 140 -22.96 22.65 16.38
CA GLY A 140 -22.87 21.22 16.06
C GLY A 140 -23.57 20.85 14.74
N THR A 141 -24.71 21.48 14.43
CA THR A 141 -25.42 21.26 13.17
C THR A 141 -24.63 21.81 11.98
N ASP A 142 -24.06 23.00 12.11
CA ASP A 142 -23.23 23.61 11.07
C ASP A 142 -21.93 22.81 10.87
N TYR A 143 -21.31 22.35 11.95
CA TYR A 143 -20.14 21.46 11.90
C TYR A 143 -20.43 20.19 11.12
N GLU A 144 -21.52 19.48 11.45
CA GLU A 144 -21.92 18.27 10.74
C GLU A 144 -22.15 18.52 9.24
N ALA A 145 -22.83 19.62 8.91
CA ALA A 145 -23.09 19.99 7.52
C ALA A 145 -21.78 20.24 6.75
N ARG A 146 -20.86 21.02 7.32
CA ARG A 146 -19.56 21.33 6.70
C ARG A 146 -18.70 20.08 6.51
N ILE A 147 -18.66 19.19 7.49
CA ILE A 147 -17.93 17.92 7.38
C ILE A 147 -18.53 17.05 6.27
N LYS A 148 -19.86 16.93 6.19
CA LYS A 148 -20.52 16.19 5.10
C LYS A 148 -20.17 16.77 3.73
N THR A 149 -20.20 18.10 3.58
CA THR A 149 -19.81 18.77 2.33
C THR A 149 -18.34 18.54 2.00
N ALA A 150 -17.44 18.66 2.99
CA ALA A 150 -16.00 18.44 2.79
C ALA A 150 -15.72 17.01 2.32
N VAL A 151 -16.29 16.00 2.97
CA VAL A 151 -16.11 14.59 2.59
C VAL A 151 -16.69 14.31 1.21
N ALA A 152 -17.88 14.83 0.91
CA ALA A 152 -18.50 14.66 -0.41
C ALA A 152 -17.67 15.27 -1.54
N SER A 153 -16.90 16.34 -1.26
CA SER A 153 -16.07 17.02 -2.27
C SER A 153 -14.89 16.20 -2.78
N VAL A 154 -14.48 15.14 -2.08
CA VAL A 154 -13.43 14.21 -2.54
C VAL A 154 -13.88 13.49 -3.82
N GLY A 155 -15.16 13.13 -3.89
CA GLY A 155 -15.77 12.40 -5.00
C GLY A 155 -15.39 10.92 -5.03
N ASN A 156 -15.56 10.31 -6.20
CA ASN A 156 -15.28 8.89 -6.40
C ASN A 156 -13.78 8.59 -6.25
N PRO A 157 -13.42 7.39 -5.76
CA PRO A 157 -12.02 6.96 -5.70
C PRO A 157 -11.41 6.91 -7.09
N ILE A 158 -10.09 7.04 -7.14
CA ILE A 158 -9.34 6.85 -8.37
C ILE A 158 -9.49 5.40 -8.87
N VAL A 159 -9.63 5.24 -10.19
CA VAL A 159 -9.58 3.92 -10.83
C VAL A 159 -8.13 3.44 -10.94
N PRO A 160 -7.86 2.12 -10.99
CA PRO A 160 -6.51 1.60 -11.19
C PRO A 160 -5.84 2.14 -12.46
N PRO A 161 -4.50 2.24 -12.50
CA PRO A 161 -3.80 2.70 -13.68
C PRO A 161 -4.05 1.80 -14.88
N PRO A 162 -4.13 2.35 -16.10
CA PRO A 162 -4.10 1.53 -17.30
C PRO A 162 -2.74 0.81 -17.39
N LEU A 163 -2.78 -0.44 -17.84
CA LEU A 163 -1.57 -1.21 -18.10
C LEU A 163 -0.78 -0.57 -19.25
N ILE A 164 0.51 -0.37 -19.04
CA ILE A 164 1.42 0.08 -20.11
C ILE A 164 1.67 -1.06 -21.12
N ALA A 165 1.70 -2.31 -20.63
CA ALA A 165 1.79 -3.52 -21.46
C ALA A 165 0.74 -4.54 -20.99
N LYS A 166 -0.04 -5.08 -21.94
CA LYS A 166 -1.09 -6.09 -21.65
C LYS A 166 -0.53 -7.51 -21.50
N SER A 167 0.62 -7.77 -22.13
CA SER A 167 1.46 -8.96 -22.00
C SER A 167 2.82 -8.58 -22.61
N ALA A 168 3.91 -8.90 -21.91
CA ALA A 168 5.25 -8.69 -22.43
C ALA A 168 5.74 -10.01 -23.04
N THR A 169 5.68 -10.14 -24.37
CA THR A 169 6.56 -11.09 -25.06
C THR A 169 7.87 -10.35 -25.28
N ILE A 170 8.86 -10.60 -24.42
CA ILE A 170 10.19 -10.02 -24.60
C ILE A 170 10.89 -10.85 -25.69
N PRO A 171 11.27 -10.25 -26.84
CA PRO A 171 12.02 -10.96 -27.87
C PRO A 171 13.27 -11.59 -27.26
N HIS A 172 13.59 -12.84 -27.63
CA HIS A 172 14.70 -13.61 -27.05
C HIS A 172 16.04 -12.85 -27.18
N GLU A 173 16.23 -12.04 -28.24
CA GLU A 173 17.44 -11.22 -28.42
C GLU A 173 17.59 -10.08 -27.40
N LEU A 174 16.51 -9.70 -26.71
CA LEU A 174 16.50 -8.69 -25.64
C LEU A 174 16.52 -9.32 -24.24
N VAL A 175 16.39 -10.64 -24.14
CA VAL A 175 16.52 -11.39 -22.89
C VAL A 175 17.97 -11.82 -22.73
N LYS A 176 18.67 -11.25 -21.74
CA LYS A 176 19.96 -11.80 -21.30
C LYS A 176 19.71 -13.18 -20.65
N GLY A 177 20.66 -14.09 -20.77
CA GLY A 177 20.62 -15.41 -20.11
C GLY A 177 20.08 -16.56 -20.99
N PRO A 178 20.04 -17.79 -20.45
CA PRO A 178 19.75 -19.00 -21.21
C PRO A 178 18.26 -19.35 -21.36
N GLY A 179 17.37 -18.59 -20.74
CA GLY A 179 15.93 -18.87 -20.66
C GLY A 179 15.04 -17.79 -21.23
N GLU A 180 13.73 -18.01 -21.13
CA GLU A 180 12.68 -17.11 -21.62
C GLU A 180 11.73 -16.70 -20.50
N TRP A 181 11.27 -15.44 -20.51
CA TRP A 181 10.21 -14.99 -19.63
C TRP A 181 8.85 -15.46 -20.13
N THR A 182 8.10 -16.15 -19.28
CA THR A 182 6.77 -16.67 -19.59
C THR A 182 5.74 -16.14 -18.58
N THR A 183 4.51 -15.95 -19.03
CA THR A 183 3.39 -15.61 -18.14
C THR A 183 2.62 -16.86 -17.77
N LYS A 184 2.48 -17.14 -16.48
CA LYS A 184 1.67 -18.25 -15.96
C LYS A 184 0.43 -17.72 -15.26
N SER A 185 -0.74 -18.02 -15.84
CA SER A 185 -2.02 -17.78 -15.17
C SER A 185 -2.13 -18.67 -13.94
N ARG A 186 -2.04 -18.08 -12.75
CA ARG A 186 -2.26 -18.74 -11.44
C ARG A 186 -3.19 -17.87 -10.59
N ARG A 187 -3.78 -18.46 -9.55
CA ARG A 187 -4.60 -17.73 -8.57
C ARG A 187 -3.74 -16.67 -7.87
N GLY A 188 -4.22 -15.44 -7.77
CA GLY A 188 -3.56 -14.37 -7.01
C GLY A 188 -3.62 -14.59 -5.49
N GLY A 189 -2.89 -13.79 -4.72
CA GLY A 189 -2.87 -13.82 -3.26
C GLY A 189 -1.53 -13.37 -2.67
N GLU A 190 -1.42 -13.39 -1.34
CA GLU A 190 -0.25 -12.88 -0.59
C GLU A 190 1.08 -13.51 -1.02
N TRP A 191 1.08 -14.76 -1.45
CA TRP A 191 2.27 -15.44 -1.98
C TRP A 191 2.82 -14.77 -3.24
N ARG A 192 1.95 -14.27 -4.12
CA ARG A 192 2.32 -13.58 -5.37
C ARG A 192 2.81 -12.16 -5.13
N ASP A 193 2.28 -11.48 -4.12
CA ASP A 193 2.79 -10.19 -3.68
C ASP A 193 4.22 -10.35 -3.13
N PHE A 194 4.47 -11.44 -2.40
CA PHE A 194 5.81 -11.78 -1.93
C PHE A 194 6.77 -12.12 -3.07
N GLU A 195 6.37 -12.92 -4.06
CA GLU A 195 7.22 -13.18 -5.23
C GLU A 195 7.65 -11.87 -5.91
N GLN A 196 6.70 -10.97 -6.18
CA GLN A 196 7.01 -9.68 -6.78
C GLN A 196 7.94 -8.84 -5.89
N GLN A 197 7.72 -8.85 -4.59
CA GLN A 197 8.61 -8.17 -3.64
C GLN A 197 10.02 -8.78 -3.65
N ALA A 198 10.12 -10.11 -3.65
CA ALA A 198 11.37 -10.84 -3.52
C ALA A 198 12.19 -10.80 -4.82
N THR A 199 11.56 -10.83 -5.99
CA THR A 199 12.25 -10.92 -7.28
C THR A 199 12.29 -9.59 -8.03
N GLY A 200 11.39 -8.65 -7.72
CA GLY A 200 11.22 -7.39 -8.46
C GLY A 200 10.48 -7.55 -9.79
N TYR A 201 10.12 -8.78 -10.19
CA TYR A 201 9.41 -9.05 -11.43
C TYR A 201 7.89 -9.04 -11.21
N PRO A 202 7.09 -8.68 -12.23
CA PRO A 202 5.64 -8.72 -12.12
C PRO A 202 5.14 -10.10 -11.70
N SER A 203 4.24 -10.11 -10.72
CA SER A 203 3.51 -11.29 -10.30
C SER A 203 2.94 -12.08 -11.49
N GLY A 204 3.24 -13.37 -11.55
CA GLY A 204 2.83 -14.26 -12.66
C GLY A 204 3.83 -14.37 -13.81
N MET A 205 4.98 -13.69 -13.75
CA MET A 205 6.11 -13.92 -14.66
C MET A 205 7.06 -14.96 -14.07
N GLU A 206 7.46 -15.93 -14.90
CA GLU A 206 8.43 -16.97 -14.55
C GLU A 206 9.50 -17.06 -15.64
N TYR A 207 10.76 -17.21 -15.25
CA TYR A 207 11.88 -17.40 -16.15
C TYR A 207 12.12 -18.89 -16.39
N GLU A 208 11.77 -19.38 -17.58
CA GLU A 208 11.92 -20.78 -17.96
C GLU A 208 13.29 -21.03 -18.59
N VAL A 209 14.11 -21.84 -17.93
CA VAL A 209 15.44 -22.23 -18.39
C VAL A 209 15.37 -23.63 -19.03
N PRO A 210 15.82 -23.81 -20.29
CA PRO A 210 15.93 -25.12 -20.91
C PRO A 210 16.77 -26.08 -20.06
N ARG A 211 16.26 -27.31 -19.90
CA ARG A 211 16.92 -28.35 -19.10
C ARG A 211 17.24 -29.57 -19.94
N ASP A 212 18.47 -30.07 -19.82
CA ASP A 212 18.87 -31.29 -20.50
C ASP A 212 18.03 -32.49 -19.99
N GLY A 213 17.47 -33.24 -20.92
CA GLY A 213 16.70 -34.44 -20.60
C GLY A 213 15.31 -34.20 -20.00
N GLY A 214 14.71 -33.01 -20.17
CA GLY A 214 13.30 -32.82 -19.84
C GLY A 214 12.73 -31.43 -20.15
N PRO A 215 11.54 -31.10 -19.61
CA PRO A 215 10.93 -29.80 -19.84
C PRO A 215 11.75 -28.68 -19.17
N PRO A 216 11.64 -27.43 -19.67
CA PRO A 216 12.23 -26.25 -19.05
C PRO A 216 11.86 -26.15 -17.56
N LEU A 217 12.78 -25.61 -16.77
CA LEU A 217 12.57 -25.34 -15.35
C LEU A 217 12.26 -23.87 -15.15
N ALA A 218 11.13 -23.59 -14.53
CA ALA A 218 10.74 -22.23 -14.16
C ALA A 218 11.45 -21.77 -12.89
N PHE A 219 11.80 -20.49 -12.86
CA PHE A 219 12.27 -19.74 -11.70
C PHE A 219 11.42 -18.47 -11.55
N ASP A 220 11.24 -17.98 -10.33
CA ASP A 220 10.44 -16.78 -10.07
C ASP A 220 11.16 -15.49 -10.49
N GLY A 221 12.48 -15.54 -10.66
CA GLY A 221 13.30 -14.42 -11.10
C GLY A 221 14.58 -14.80 -11.83
N PHE A 222 15.14 -13.86 -12.59
CA PHE A 222 16.48 -13.96 -13.16
C PHE A 222 17.16 -12.59 -13.20
N GLU A 223 18.26 -12.43 -12.48
CA GLU A 223 19.03 -11.18 -12.42
C GLU A 223 20.26 -11.31 -13.35
N PRO A 224 20.21 -10.75 -14.57
CA PRO A 224 21.25 -11.00 -15.58
C PRO A 224 22.60 -10.36 -15.27
N ASP A 225 22.61 -9.33 -14.44
CA ASP A 225 23.81 -8.54 -14.11
C ASP A 225 24.39 -8.93 -12.72
N ALA A 226 23.78 -9.93 -12.05
CA ALA A 226 24.24 -10.46 -10.76
C ALA A 226 25.39 -11.47 -10.96
N GLY A 227 26.56 -10.95 -11.30
CA GLY A 227 27.76 -11.76 -11.57
C GLY A 227 27.97 -12.05 -13.06
N PRO A 228 28.96 -12.90 -13.41
CA PRO A 228 29.41 -13.06 -14.80
C PRO A 228 28.37 -13.74 -15.71
N ASN A 229 27.51 -14.60 -15.14
CA ASN A 229 26.49 -15.35 -15.88
C ASN A 229 25.05 -15.03 -15.41
N GLY A 230 24.89 -14.06 -14.50
CA GLY A 230 23.64 -13.75 -13.81
C GLY A 230 23.35 -14.62 -12.58
N LEU A 231 22.14 -14.49 -12.04
CA LEU A 231 21.63 -15.21 -10.87
C LEU A 231 20.17 -15.64 -11.11
N LEU A 232 19.85 -16.91 -10.87
CA LEU A 232 18.48 -17.42 -10.87
C LEU A 232 17.86 -17.25 -9.48
N VAL A 233 16.60 -16.85 -9.40
CA VAL A 233 15.93 -16.53 -8.13
C VAL A 233 14.68 -17.38 -7.94
N GLU A 234 14.55 -17.99 -6.77
CA GLU A 234 13.38 -18.72 -6.30
C GLU A 234 12.79 -18.02 -5.08
N ALA A 235 11.48 -17.81 -5.02
CA ALA A 235 10.81 -17.09 -3.94
C ALA A 235 9.83 -17.98 -3.17
N LYS A 236 10.05 -18.13 -1.86
CA LYS A 236 9.13 -18.86 -0.97
C LYS A 236 8.50 -17.92 0.06
N GLY A 237 7.22 -17.62 -0.14
CA GLY A 237 6.41 -16.77 0.75
C GLY A 237 6.07 -17.41 2.10
N LYS A 238 5.23 -16.72 2.89
CA LYS A 238 4.75 -17.17 4.20
C LYS A 238 3.89 -18.45 4.11
N GLY A 239 3.80 -19.20 5.20
CA GLY A 239 2.86 -20.32 5.36
C GLY A 239 3.49 -21.70 5.50
N TYR A 240 4.81 -21.78 5.72
CA TYR A 240 5.54 -23.04 5.88
C TYR A 240 5.97 -23.31 7.32
N ASP A 241 6.04 -22.28 8.17
CA ASP A 241 6.56 -22.39 9.55
C ASP A 241 5.82 -23.45 10.39
N TRP A 242 4.51 -23.60 10.20
CA TRP A 242 3.70 -24.61 10.89
C TRP A 242 4.06 -26.05 10.48
N MET A 243 4.71 -26.25 9.33
CA MET A 243 5.17 -27.55 8.83
C MET A 243 6.52 -27.96 9.44
N ILE A 244 7.19 -27.07 10.16
CA ILE A 244 8.52 -27.28 10.74
C ILE A 244 8.38 -27.75 12.19
N GLY A 245 8.98 -28.88 12.51
CA GLY A 245 9.06 -29.45 13.84
C GLY A 245 9.94 -28.64 14.79
N SER A 246 9.87 -28.96 16.08
CA SER A 246 10.74 -28.36 17.10
C SER A 246 12.22 -28.77 16.94
N ASP A 247 12.47 -29.82 16.15
CA ASP A 247 13.80 -30.32 15.79
C ASP A 247 14.43 -29.60 14.60
N GLY A 248 13.80 -28.53 14.10
CA GLY A 248 14.31 -27.75 12.97
C GLY A 248 14.26 -28.52 11.64
N LYS A 249 13.36 -29.51 11.53
CA LYS A 249 13.12 -30.29 10.30
C LYS A 249 11.66 -30.20 9.89
N PHE A 250 11.37 -30.52 8.63
CA PHE A 250 9.97 -30.74 8.25
C PHE A 250 9.36 -31.88 9.09
N LYS A 251 8.13 -31.67 9.57
CA LYS A 251 7.37 -32.70 10.28
C LYS A 251 7.27 -33.97 9.41
N PRO A 252 7.29 -35.18 10.01
CA PRO A 252 7.15 -36.43 9.26
C PRO A 252 5.89 -36.45 8.39
N ASN A 253 5.98 -37.08 7.22
CA ASN A 253 4.89 -37.22 6.23
C ASN A 253 4.38 -35.89 5.61
N MET A 254 5.13 -34.79 5.73
CA MET A 254 4.82 -33.57 5.01
C MET A 254 5.26 -33.67 3.55
N GLN A 255 4.31 -33.53 2.63
CA GLN A 255 4.59 -33.47 1.19
C GLN A 255 5.54 -32.30 0.83
N ALA A 256 5.55 -31.22 1.63
CA ALA A 256 6.40 -30.07 1.41
C ALA A 256 7.91 -30.41 1.40
N ALA A 257 8.36 -31.35 2.22
CA ALA A 257 9.76 -31.77 2.27
C ALA A 257 10.20 -32.41 0.95
N GLU A 258 9.37 -33.31 0.42
CA GLU A 258 9.62 -33.98 -0.86
C GLU A 258 9.57 -32.98 -2.03
N VAL A 259 8.59 -32.07 -2.03
CA VAL A 259 8.46 -31.04 -3.08
C VAL A 259 9.68 -30.14 -3.13
N ILE A 260 10.12 -29.62 -1.97
CA ILE A 260 11.30 -28.74 -1.88
C ILE A 260 12.57 -29.50 -2.26
N SER A 261 12.74 -30.74 -1.78
CA SER A 261 13.90 -31.56 -2.14
C SER A 261 13.99 -31.80 -3.66
N ASN A 262 12.86 -32.11 -4.30
CA ASN A 262 12.79 -32.34 -5.74
C ASN A 262 13.02 -31.05 -6.54
N GLU A 263 12.63 -29.90 -6.00
CA GLU A 263 12.88 -28.59 -6.59
C GLU A 263 14.37 -28.23 -6.53
N LEU A 264 14.98 -28.31 -5.34
CA LEU A 264 16.41 -28.09 -5.14
C LEU A 264 17.27 -28.96 -6.07
N THR A 265 16.91 -30.23 -6.21
CA THR A 265 17.63 -31.17 -7.10
C THR A 265 17.57 -30.69 -8.56
N ARG A 266 16.40 -30.29 -9.06
CA ARG A 266 16.23 -29.83 -10.45
C ARG A 266 16.94 -28.50 -10.69
N GLN A 267 16.89 -27.59 -9.72
CA GLN A 267 17.56 -26.30 -9.82
C GLN A 267 19.07 -26.44 -9.75
N PHE A 268 19.60 -27.36 -8.94
CA PHE A 268 21.02 -27.68 -8.90
C PHE A 268 21.50 -28.20 -10.26
N GLN A 269 20.75 -29.09 -10.91
CA GLN A 269 21.07 -29.58 -12.25
C GLN A 269 21.11 -28.45 -13.28
N VAL A 270 20.13 -27.55 -13.27
CA VAL A 270 20.12 -26.38 -14.18
C VAL A 270 21.29 -25.45 -13.88
N SER A 271 21.63 -25.23 -12.61
CA SER A 271 22.80 -24.44 -12.23
C SER A 271 24.10 -25.07 -12.75
N GLN A 272 24.24 -26.40 -12.67
CA GLN A 272 25.40 -27.10 -13.23
C GLN A 272 25.49 -26.96 -14.75
N GLN A 273 24.35 -27.11 -15.45
CA GLN A 273 24.26 -27.00 -16.91
C GLN A 273 24.61 -25.59 -17.41
N THR A 274 24.08 -24.57 -16.75
CA THR A 274 24.18 -23.17 -17.21
C THR A 274 25.39 -22.42 -16.62
N GLY A 275 25.95 -22.92 -15.52
CA GLY A 275 26.97 -22.19 -14.77
C GLY A 275 26.43 -21.00 -13.97
N ILE A 276 25.10 -20.89 -13.81
CA ILE A 276 24.42 -19.78 -13.13
C ILE A 276 24.03 -20.22 -11.70
N PRO A 277 24.43 -19.52 -10.63
CA PRO A 277 23.99 -19.83 -9.28
C PRO A 277 22.48 -19.58 -9.08
N VAL A 278 21.91 -20.17 -8.04
CA VAL A 278 20.51 -20.02 -7.63
C VAL A 278 20.45 -19.42 -6.23
N GLU A 279 19.59 -18.41 -6.03
CA GLU A 279 19.29 -17.85 -4.71
C GLU A 279 17.84 -18.09 -4.34
N TRP A 280 17.62 -18.73 -3.20
CA TRP A 280 16.31 -18.89 -2.57
C TRP A 280 16.04 -17.73 -1.64
N ARG A 281 15.06 -16.90 -1.99
CA ARG A 281 14.56 -15.79 -1.17
C ARG A 281 13.35 -16.26 -0.38
N VAL A 282 13.55 -16.43 0.92
CA VAL A 282 12.58 -17.08 1.80
C VAL A 282 12.01 -16.09 2.82
N ALA A 283 10.69 -16.04 2.94
CA ALA A 283 9.99 -15.10 3.83
C ALA A 283 10.16 -15.44 5.33
N GLU A 284 10.21 -16.73 5.65
CA GLU A 284 10.18 -17.24 7.02
C GLU A 284 11.58 -17.74 7.43
N PRO A 285 12.21 -17.16 8.49
CA PRO A 285 13.57 -17.55 8.90
C PRO A 285 13.73 -19.03 9.22
N ARG A 286 12.73 -19.64 9.88
CA ARG A 286 12.75 -21.08 10.19
C ARG A 286 12.73 -21.94 8.94
N LEU A 287 11.99 -21.54 7.91
CA LEU A 287 12.02 -22.25 6.62
C LEU A 287 13.38 -22.08 5.94
N ALA A 288 13.95 -20.88 5.97
CA ALA A 288 15.25 -20.62 5.37
C ALA A 288 16.34 -21.53 5.95
N GLU A 289 16.39 -21.67 7.28
CA GLU A 289 17.31 -22.57 7.98
C GLU A 289 17.10 -24.05 7.58
N VAL A 290 15.85 -24.49 7.46
CA VAL A 290 15.55 -25.86 7.01
C VAL A 290 16.05 -26.09 5.58
N VAL A 291 15.82 -25.15 4.67
CA VAL A 291 16.23 -25.25 3.27
C VAL A 291 17.75 -25.20 3.14
N GLU A 292 18.42 -24.35 3.93
CA GLU A 292 19.89 -24.28 3.97
C GLU A 292 20.50 -25.60 4.42
N ASN A 293 19.97 -26.21 5.49
CA ASN A 293 20.40 -27.54 5.93
C ASN A 293 20.18 -28.62 4.84
N MET A 294 19.06 -28.57 4.10
CA MET A 294 18.81 -29.49 2.99
C MET A 294 19.80 -29.31 1.83
N ILE A 295 20.19 -28.06 1.54
CA ILE A 295 21.20 -27.73 0.53
C ILE A 295 22.57 -28.27 0.95
N ASP A 296 22.93 -28.10 2.22
CA ASP A 296 24.20 -28.58 2.77
C ASP A 296 24.28 -30.11 2.79
N ASP A 297 23.24 -30.77 3.29
CA ASP A 297 23.13 -32.24 3.34
C ASP A 297 23.22 -32.86 1.93
N ALA A 298 22.68 -32.17 0.91
CA ALA A 298 22.72 -32.61 -0.48
C ALA A 298 24.00 -32.20 -1.24
N GLY A 299 24.85 -31.36 -0.63
CA GLY A 299 26.08 -30.86 -1.24
C GLY A 299 25.87 -29.78 -2.32
N TYR A 300 24.76 -29.04 -2.26
CA TYR A 300 24.38 -28.02 -3.25
C TYR A 300 24.91 -26.61 -2.93
N GLY A 301 25.51 -26.39 -1.76
CA GLY A 301 25.91 -25.07 -1.26
C GLY A 301 26.97 -24.31 -2.06
N SER A 302 27.59 -24.95 -3.07
CA SER A 302 28.45 -24.24 -4.03
C SER A 302 27.69 -23.49 -5.14
N ARG A 303 26.38 -23.73 -5.24
CA ARG A 303 25.54 -23.27 -6.36
C ARG A 303 24.18 -22.75 -5.94
N ILE A 304 23.66 -23.21 -4.80
CA ILE A 304 22.37 -22.75 -4.26
C ILE A 304 22.62 -22.09 -2.91
N HIS A 305 22.12 -20.87 -2.75
CA HIS A 305 22.22 -20.10 -1.51
C HIS A 305 20.83 -19.68 -1.03
N VAL A 306 20.67 -19.46 0.28
CA VAL A 306 19.41 -19.04 0.87
C VAL A 306 19.59 -17.65 1.50
N VAL A 307 18.62 -16.77 1.26
CA VAL A 307 18.55 -15.43 1.85
C VAL A 307 17.17 -15.24 2.45
N VAL A 308 17.12 -14.72 3.68
CA VAL A 308 15.86 -14.33 4.32
C VAL A 308 15.44 -12.96 3.81
N VAL A 309 14.25 -12.89 3.20
CA VAL A 309 13.63 -11.64 2.74
C VAL A 309 12.29 -11.48 3.45
N PRO A 310 12.14 -10.61 4.47
CA PRO A 310 10.88 -10.47 5.19
C PRO A 310 9.74 -10.02 4.27
N ALA A 311 8.61 -10.73 4.27
CA ALA A 311 7.45 -10.29 3.49
C ALA A 311 6.82 -9.03 4.12
N ALA A 312 6.52 -8.05 3.26
CA ALA A 312 5.96 -6.74 3.61
C ALA A 312 4.55 -6.82 4.25
#